data_AF-R9QWP7-F1
#
_entry.id   AF-R9QWP7-F1
#
_cell.length_a   1.000
_cell.length_b   1.000
_cell.length_c   1.000
_cell.angle_alpha   90.00
_cell.angle_beta   90.00
_cell.angle_gamma   90.00
#
_symmetry.space_group_name_H-M   'P 1'
#
loop_
_entity.id
_entity.type
_entity.pdbx_description
1 polymer ?
#
loop_
_entity_poly.entity_id
_entity_poly.type
_entity_poly.pdbx_seq_one_letter_code
_entity_poly.pdbx_strand_id
1 'polypeptide(L)'
;EVGHKSLLQSDALYQYILETSVYPREPEPMKELREVTAKHPWNLMTTSADEGQFLGLLLKLINAKNTMEIGVYTGYSLLSTALALPR
;
A
#
# COMPACT_ATOMS: atom_id res chain seq x y z
N GLU A 1 -12.64 -19.49 9.56
CA GLU A 1 -12.77 -19.28 8.10
C GLU A 1 -12.00 -18.01 7.77
N VAL A 2 -10.98 -18.08 6.92
CA VAL A 2 -10.29 -16.88 6.48
C VAL A 2 -11.22 -16.22 5.46
N GLY A 3 -11.90 -15.15 5.89
CA GLY A 3 -12.73 -14.34 5.00
C GLY A 3 -11.93 -13.87 3.79
N HIS A 4 -12.64 -13.55 2.72
CA HIS A 4 -12.09 -13.05 1.45
C HIS A 4 -10.94 -12.06 1.63
N LYS A 5 -9.97 -12.09 0.71
CA LYS A 5 -8.72 -11.30 0.81
C LYS A 5 -8.93 -9.79 0.74
N SER A 6 -10.13 -9.35 0.38
CA SER A 6 -10.50 -7.95 0.16
C SER A 6 -12.00 -7.74 0.40
N LEU A 7 -12.43 -6.49 0.30
CA LEU A 7 -13.84 -6.09 0.35
C LEU A 7 -14.61 -6.31 -0.97
N LEU A 8 -13.95 -6.83 -2.00
CA LEU A 8 -14.54 -7.03 -3.33
C LEU A 8 -15.28 -8.37 -3.43
N GLN A 9 -16.15 -8.48 -4.45
CA GLN A 9 -16.99 -9.66 -4.67
C GLN A 9 -16.22 -10.97 -4.91
N SER A 10 -14.94 -10.91 -5.30
CA SER A 10 -14.11 -12.10 -5.48
C SER A 10 -12.62 -11.78 -5.35
N ASP A 11 -11.86 -12.76 -4.87
CA ASP A 11 -10.39 -12.69 -4.83
C ASP A 11 -9.78 -12.52 -6.23
N ALA A 12 -10.42 -13.09 -7.26
CA ALA A 12 -9.98 -12.97 -8.64
C ALA A 12 -10.09 -11.52 -9.15
N LEU A 13 -11.14 -10.79 -8.77
CA LEU A 13 -11.29 -9.38 -9.13
C LEU A 13 -10.22 -8.53 -8.43
N TYR A 14 -9.95 -8.79 -7.15
CA TYR A 14 -8.90 -8.09 -6.42
C TYR A 14 -7.52 -8.35 -7.03
N GLN A 15 -7.21 -9.62 -7.34
CA GLN A 15 -5.95 -10.00 -7.97
C GLN A 15 -5.78 -9.34 -9.35
N TYR A 16 -6.86 -9.24 -10.14
CA TYR A 16 -6.84 -8.53 -11.41
C TYR A 16 -6.45 -7.06 -11.26
N ILE A 17 -6.98 -6.34 -10.27
CA ILE A 17 -6.62 -4.94 -10.01
C ILE A 17 -5.12 -4.85 -9.66
N LEU A 18 -4.65 -5.74 -8.80
CA LEU A 18 -3.26 -5.75 -8.35
C LEU A 18 -2.29 -5.97 -9.51
N GLU A 19 -2.52 -7.02 -10.30
CA GLU A 19 -1.63 -7.40 -11.41
C GLU A 19 -1.66 -6.42 -12.58
N THR A 20 -2.81 -5.80 -12.86
CA THR A 20 -2.95 -4.94 -14.04
C THR A 20 -2.62 -3.48 -13.76
N SER A 21 -2.93 -2.99 -12.55
CA SER A 21 -2.93 -1.55 -12.27
C SER A 21 -2.03 -1.14 -11.12
N VAL A 22 -1.71 -2.06 -10.20
CA VAL A 22 -0.96 -1.75 -8.97
C VAL A 22 0.50 -2.18 -9.08
N TYR A 23 0.78 -3.48 -9.11
CA TYR A 23 2.15 -4.01 -9.10
C TYR A 23 3.04 -3.48 -10.23
N PRO A 24 2.57 -3.30 -11.48
CA PRO A 24 3.40 -2.72 -12.54
C PRO A 24 3.85 -1.27 -12.28
N ARG A 25 3.20 -0.57 -11.33
CA ARG A 25 3.49 0.82 -10.96
C ARG A 25 3.99 0.95 -9.52
N GLU A 26 4.15 -0.15 -8.80
CA GLU A 26 4.68 -0.15 -7.43
C GLU A 26 6.17 0.24 -7.46
N PRO A 27 6.59 1.28 -6.73
CA PRO A 27 8.01 1.61 -6.62
C PRO A 27 8.80 0.43 -6.01
N GLU A 28 9.99 0.14 -6.53
CA GLU A 28 10.80 -0.99 -6.03
C GLU A 28 11.03 -0.97 -4.50
N PRO A 29 11.31 0.18 -3.86
CA PRO A 29 11.43 0.22 -2.39
C PRO A 29 10.17 -0.22 -1.64
N MET A 30 8.98 0.03 -2.21
CA MET A 30 7.72 -0.42 -1.61
C MET A 30 7.55 -1.92 -1.77
N LYS A 31 7.86 -2.48 -2.95
CA LYS A 31 7.84 -3.92 -3.18
C LYS A 31 8.80 -4.65 -2.24
N GLU A 32 10.03 -4.16 -2.08
CA GLU A 32 10.99 -4.70 -1.12
C GLU A 32 10.44 -4.68 0.30
N LEU A 33 9.86 -3.55 0.73
CA LEU A 33 9.28 -3.42 2.06
C LEU A 33 8.10 -4.37 2.29
N ARG A 34 7.27 -4.60 1.26
CA ARG A 34 6.17 -5.57 1.30
C ARG A 34 6.68 -7.00 1.47
N GLU A 35 7.73 -7.38 0.74
CA GLU A 35 8.36 -8.70 0.85
C GLU A 35 9.03 -8.92 2.21
N VAL A 36 9.65 -7.87 2.78
CA VAL A 36 10.19 -7.91 4.15
C VAL A 36 9.07 -8.05 5.17
N THR A 37 8.01 -7.25 5.04
CA THR A 37 6.87 -7.25 5.97
C THR A 37 6.11 -8.57 5.94
N ALA A 38 5.99 -9.22 4.79
CA ALA A 38 5.33 -10.53 4.65
C ALA A 38 5.93 -11.62 5.56
N LYS A 39 7.22 -11.49 5.94
CA LYS A 39 7.92 -12.43 6.82
C LYS A 39 7.70 -12.14 8.31
N HIS A 40 7.09 -11.01 8.66
CA HIS A 40 6.85 -10.63 10.05
C HIS A 40 5.59 -11.32 10.61
N PRO A 41 5.56 -11.75 11.90
CA PRO A 41 4.39 -12.43 12.49
C PRO A 41 3.07 -11.65 12.43
N TRP A 42 3.17 -10.31 12.40
CA TRP A 42 2.03 -9.40 12.30
C TRP A 42 1.82 -8.81 10.90
N ASN A 43 2.23 -9.53 9.85
CA ASN A 43 2.15 -9.05 8.46
C ASN A 43 0.75 -8.59 8.02
N LEU A 44 -0.32 -9.15 8.62
CA LEU A 44 -1.71 -8.79 8.32
C LEU A 44 -2.04 -7.33 8.66
N MET A 45 -1.22 -6.64 9.46
CA MET A 45 -1.40 -5.23 9.79
C MET A 45 -0.90 -4.28 8.71
N THR A 46 -0.16 -4.76 7.71
CA THR A 46 0.37 -3.89 6.65
C THR A 46 -0.75 -3.34 5.78
N THR A 47 -0.64 -2.06 5.40
CA THR A 47 -1.44 -1.45 4.33
C THR A 47 -1.27 -2.26 3.04
N SER A 48 -2.37 -2.48 2.31
CA SER A 48 -2.35 -3.21 1.04
C SER A 48 -1.70 -2.37 -0.08
N ALA A 49 -1.24 -3.02 -1.14
CA ALA A 49 -0.53 -2.35 -2.22
C ALA A 49 -1.41 -1.35 -3.00
N ASP A 50 -2.69 -1.69 -3.19
CA ASP A 50 -3.69 -0.84 -3.83
C ASP A 50 -4.03 0.38 -2.96
N GLU A 51 -4.18 0.21 -1.64
CA GLU A 51 -4.38 1.34 -0.73
C GLU A 51 -3.15 2.24 -0.67
N GLY A 52 -1.94 1.66 -0.64
CA GLY A 52 -0.69 2.41 -0.76
C GLY A 52 -0.63 3.24 -2.05
N GLN A 53 -1.01 2.67 -3.19
CA GLN A 53 -1.09 3.42 -4.46
C GLN A 53 -2.12 4.56 -4.38
N PHE A 54 -3.28 4.31 -3.78
CA PHE A 54 -4.32 5.33 -3.60
C PHE A 54 -3.85 6.49 -2.72
N LEU A 55 -3.19 6.23 -1.59
CA LEU A 55 -2.62 7.28 -0.73
C LEU A 55 -1.62 8.14 -1.49
N GLY A 56 -0.73 7.51 -2.26
CA GLY A 56 0.24 8.23 -3.08
C GLY A 56 -0.42 9.13 -4.14
N LEU A 57 -1.52 8.69 -4.75
CA LEU A 57 -2.31 9.51 -5.67
C LEU A 57 -3.00 10.66 -4.92
N LEU A 58 -3.66 10.38 -3.80
CA LEU A 58 -4.40 11.35 -3.00
C LEU A 58 -3.48 12.51 -2.56
N LEU A 59 -2.31 12.18 -2.00
CA LEU A 59 -1.33 13.16 -1.52
C LEU A 59 -0.85 14.10 -2.63
N LYS A 60 -0.62 13.56 -3.85
CA LYS A 60 -0.25 14.35 -5.03
C LYS A 60 -1.37 15.27 -5.47
N LEU A 61 -2.62 14.79 -5.48
CA LEU A 61 -3.79 15.58 -5.89
C LEU A 61 -4.05 16.75 -4.94
N ILE A 62 -3.86 16.55 -3.63
CA ILE A 62 -4.06 17.61 -2.62
C ILE A 62 -2.82 18.49 -2.39
N ASN A 63 -1.72 18.21 -3.10
CA ASN A 63 -0.43 18.90 -2.94
C ASN A 63 0.04 18.94 -1.47
N ALA A 64 -0.04 17.80 -0.80
CA ALA A 64 0.37 17.67 0.60
C ALA A 64 1.86 17.99 0.79
N LYS A 65 2.21 18.59 1.93
CA LYS A 65 3.60 18.92 2.30
C LYS A 65 3.96 18.57 3.74
N ASN A 66 2.98 18.69 4.64
CA ASN A 66 3.15 18.38 6.06
C ASN A 66 2.05 17.40 6.45
N THR A 67 2.44 16.16 6.74
CA THR A 67 1.53 15.04 7.01
C THR A 67 1.84 14.42 8.36
N MET A 68 0.85 13.77 8.96
CA MET A 68 1.01 12.98 10.17
C MET A 68 0.47 11.58 9.91
N GLU A 69 1.21 10.57 10.34
CA GLU A 69 0.76 9.18 10.32
C GLU A 69 0.72 8.65 11.75
N ILE A 70 -0.43 8.12 12.17
CA ILE A 70 -0.62 7.50 13.47
C ILE A 70 -0.87 6.01 13.22
N GLY A 71 0.06 5.17 13.70
CA GLY A 71 0.10 3.75 13.38
C GLY A 71 0.95 3.48 12.14
N VAL A 72 2.25 3.27 12.34
CA VAL A 72 3.24 3.11 11.24
C VAL A 72 3.51 1.64 10.92
N TYR A 73 3.48 0.77 11.92
CA TYR A 73 3.94 -0.62 11.82
C TYR A 73 5.31 -0.73 11.13
N THR A 74 5.44 -1.48 10.03
CA THR A 74 6.67 -1.59 9.24
C THR A 74 6.85 -0.48 8.20
N GLY A 75 5.86 0.40 8.04
CA GLY A 75 6.01 1.66 7.29
C GLY A 75 5.62 1.60 5.81
N TYR A 76 4.77 0.66 5.36
CA TYR A 76 4.33 0.64 3.96
C TYR A 76 3.52 1.88 3.56
N SER A 77 2.56 2.30 4.40
CA SER A 77 1.83 3.58 4.28
C SER A 77 2.77 4.78 4.35
N LEU A 78 3.69 4.76 5.32
CA LEU A 78 4.66 5.83 5.54
C LEU A 78 5.57 6.03 4.32
N LEU A 79 6.06 4.93 3.73
CA LEU A 79 6.91 4.97 2.55
C LEU A 79 6.14 5.46 1.32
N SER A 80 4.90 4.99 1.12
CA SER A 80 4.04 5.51 0.05
C SER A 80 3.85 7.02 0.17
N THR A 81 3.59 7.49 1.40
CA THR A 81 3.42 8.91 1.72
C THR A 81 4.69 9.68 1.42
N ALA A 82 5.84 9.24 1.93
CA ALA A 82 7.12 9.92 1.74
C ALA A 82 7.53 10.03 0.26
N LEU A 83 7.25 9.01 -0.55
CA LEU A 83 7.51 9.01 -2.00
C LEU A 83 6.58 9.94 -2.78
N ALA A 84 5.43 10.32 -2.21
CA ALA A 84 4.46 11.20 -2.84
C ALA A 84 4.64 12.68 -2.51
N LEU A 85 5.27 13.00 -1.38
CA LEU A 85 5.51 14.38 -0.95
C LEU A 85 6.60 15.08 -1.80
N PRO A 86 6.51 16.40 -1.99
CA PRO A 86 7.56 17.17 -2.65
C PRO A 86 8.84 17.18 -1.81
N ARG A 87 9.99 17.25 -2.50
CA ARG A 87 11.32 17.43 -1.88
C ARG A 87 11.53 18.85 -1.41
#